data_AF-I0IDP6-F1
#
_entry.id   AF-I0IDP6-F1
#
_cell.length_a   1.000
_cell.length_b   1.000
_cell.length_c   1.000
_cell.angle_alpha   90.00
_cell.angle_beta   90.00
_cell.angle_gamma   90.00
#
_symmetry.space_group_name_H-M   'P 1'
#
loop_
_entity.id
_entity.type
_entity.pdbx_description
1 polymer ?
#
loop_
_entity_poly.entity_id
_entity_poly.type
_entity_poly.pdbx_seq_one_letter_code
_entity_poly.pdbx_strand_id
1 'polypeptide(L)' 'METLSPGDGAAEVAEKVAWWLATGTPEVWSVDPANRTLTRHLPDRTSRTFTREEGVEAAPVFPGLRVELAGLFAFPAG' A
#
# COMPACT_ATOMS: atom_id res chain seq x y z
N MET A 1 -6.00 3.17 3.44
CA MET A 1 -4.55 3.00 3.70
C MET A 1 -4.44 2.21 4.98
N GLU A 2 -3.79 1.05 4.96
CA GLU A 2 -3.44 0.29 6.15
C GLU A 2 -1.92 0.26 6.30
N THR A 3 -1.44 0.52 7.53
CA THR A 3 -0.02 0.40 7.89
C THR A 3 0.15 -0.90 8.65
N LEU A 4 1.05 -1.76 8.19
CA LEU A 4 1.35 -3.02 8.86
C LEU A 4 1.94 -2.76 10.23
N SER A 5 1.33 -3.35 11.26
CA SER A 5 1.95 -3.46 12.57
C SER A 5 3.02 -4.57 12.52
N PRO A 6 4.14 -4.45 13.26
CA PRO A 6 5.26 -5.42 13.22
C PRO A 6 4.92 -6.89 13.53
N GLY A 7 3.67 -7.21 13.87
CA GLY A 7 3.18 -8.55 14.21
C GLY A 7 2.06 -9.10 13.32
N ASP A 8 1.52 -8.32 12.36
CA ASP A 8 0.50 -8.83 11.44
C ASP A 8 1.19 -9.75 10.42
N GLY A 9 0.85 -11.03 10.43
CA GLY A 9 1.37 -11.98 9.44
C GLY A 9 0.92 -11.60 8.04
N ALA A 10 1.75 -11.82 7.02
CA ALA A 10 1.43 -11.51 5.61
C ALA A 10 0.07 -12.08 5.14
N ALA A 11 -0.40 -13.18 5.75
CA ALA A 11 -1.71 -13.76 5.50
C ALA A 11 -2.87 -12.89 6.01
N GLU A 12 -2.76 -12.32 7.22
CA GLU A 12 -3.80 -11.47 7.81
C GLU A 12 -3.99 -10.19 6.97
N VAL A 13 -2.87 -9.61 6.52
CA VAL A 13 -2.86 -8.47 5.60
C VAL A 13 -3.57 -8.81 4.30
N ALA A 14 -3.24 -9.97 3.72
CA ALA A 14 -3.86 -10.41 2.48
C ALA A 14 -5.37 -10.62 2.64
N GLU A 15 -5.83 -11.13 3.79
CA GLU A 15 -7.26 -11.27 4.11
C GLU A 15 -7.97 -9.91 4.22
N LYS A 16 -7.39 -8.94 4.93
CA LYS A 16 -7.94 -7.58 5.05
C LYS A 16 -8.01 -6.86 3.71
N VAL A 17 -6.93 -6.94 2.91
CA VAL A 17 -6.89 -6.40 1.54
C VAL A 17 -7.99 -7.01 0.68
N ALA A 18 -8.14 -8.34 0.69
CA ALA A 18 -9.17 -9.03 -0.07
C ALA A 18 -10.57 -8.60 0.38
N TRP A 19 -10.78 -8.45 1.69
CA TRP A 19 -12.05 -7.99 2.25
C TRP A 19 -12.41 -6.59 1.78
N TRP A 20 -11.51 -5.60 1.89
CA TRP A 20 -11.78 -4.23 1.43
C TRP A 20 -12.03 -4.13 -0.06
N LEU A 21 -11.31 -4.88 -0.88
CA LEU A 21 -11.56 -4.92 -2.33
C LEU A 21 -12.94 -5.52 -2.62
N ALA A 22 -13.35 -6.57 -1.89
CA ALA A 22 -14.67 -7.19 -2.05
C ALA A 22 -15.83 -6.24 -1.66
N THR A 23 -15.59 -5.25 -0.79
CA THR A 23 -16.60 -4.23 -0.43
C THR A 23 -16.69 -3.08 -1.43
N GLY A 24 -16.00 -3.14 -2.57
CA GLY A 24 -16.05 -2.13 -3.62
C GLY A 24 -15.00 -1.02 -3.50
N THR A 25 -13.97 -1.20 -2.66
CA THR A 25 -12.85 -0.25 -2.60
C THR A 25 -12.08 -0.29 -3.93
N PRO A 26 -11.84 0.85 -4.60
CA PRO A 26 -11.24 0.88 -5.94
C PRO A 26 -9.74 0.50 -5.95
N GLU A 27 -9.04 0.71 -4.84
CA GLU A 27 -7.66 0.28 -4.64
C GLU A 27 -7.33 0.20 -3.14
N VAL A 28 -6.43 -0.71 -2.77
CA VAL A 28 -5.92 -0.83 -1.39
C VAL A 28 -4.41 -0.76 -1.43
N TRP A 29 -3.81 0.04 -0.55
CA TRP A 29 -2.36 0.20 -0.46
C TRP A 29 -1.89 -0.39 0.86
N SER A 30 -0.98 -1.37 0.80
CA SER A 30 -0.29 -1.94 1.97
C SER A 30 1.14 -1.42 2.01
N VAL A 31 1.57 -0.92 3.17
CA VAL A 31 2.93 -0.40 3.38
C VAL A 31 3.69 -1.39 4.26
N ASP A 32 4.85 -1.84 3.79
CA ASP A 32 5.79 -2.65 4.56
C ASP A 32 6.99 -1.77 4.98
N PRO A 33 7.05 -1.29 6.23
CA PRO A 33 8.11 -0.41 6.69
C PRO A 33 9.48 -1.11 6.80
N ALA A 34 9.47 -2.43 7.06
CA ALA A 34 10.71 -3.21 7.21
C ALA A 34 11.43 -3.34 5.87
N ASN A 35 10.68 -3.63 4.81
CA ASN A 35 11.21 -3.72 3.44
C ASN A 35 11.17 -2.38 2.70
N ARG A 36 10.56 -1.34 3.27
CA ARG A 36 10.38 0.00 2.67
C ARG A 36 9.70 -0.07 1.30
N THR A 37 8.64 -0.86 1.22
CA THR A 37 7.85 -1.04 0.01
C THR A 37 6.41 -0.63 0.23
N LEU A 38 5.76 -0.22 -0.86
CA LEU A 38 4.33 0.00 -0.94
C LEU A 38 3.76 -0.92 -2.01
N THR A 39 2.71 -1.67 -1.69
CA THR A 39 2.00 -2.49 -2.69
C THR A 39 0.61 -1.93 -2.89
N ARG A 40 0.29 -1.58 -4.15
CA ARG A 40 -1.07 -1.23 -4.58
C ARG A 40 -1.77 -2.49 -5.06
N HIS A 41 -2.96 -2.75 -4.55
CA HIS A 41 -3.84 -3.86 -4.91
C HIS A 41 -5.11 -3.33 -5.56
N LEU A 42 -5.53 -3.95 -6.66
CA LEU A 42 -6.74 -3.59 -7.41
C LEU A 42 -7.81 -4.70 -7.33
N PRO A 43 -9.10 -4.38 -7.57
CA PRO A 43 -10.20 -5.35 -7.50
C PRO A 43 -10.06 -6.54 -8.45
N ASP A 44 -9.33 -6.38 -9.56
CA ASP A 44 -9.04 -7.42 -10.55
C ASP A 44 -7.94 -8.41 -10.10
N ARG A 45 -7.54 -8.36 -8.82
CA ARG A 45 -6.47 -9.15 -8.21
C ARG A 45 -5.06 -8.81 -8.72
N THR A 46 -4.90 -7.76 -9.51
CA THR A 46 -3.58 -7.26 -9.84
C THR A 46 -2.97 -6.51 -8.66
N SER A 47 -1.67 -6.63 -8.52
CA SER A 47 -0.90 -5.85 -7.55
C SER A 47 0.40 -5.36 -8.17
N ARG A 48 0.86 -4.20 -7.69
CA ARG A 48 2.17 -3.66 -8.03
C ARG A 48 2.86 -3.19 -6.77
N THR A 49 4.07 -3.68 -6.56
CA THR A 49 4.98 -3.22 -5.50
C THR A 49 5.85 -2.10 -6.05
N PHE A 50 6.02 -1.07 -5.24
CA PHE A 50 6.87 0.08 -5.49
C PHE A 50 7.96 0.14 -4.43
N THR A 51 9.19 0.47 -4.83
CA THR A 51 10.30 0.68 -3.90
C THR A 51 10.39 2.14 -3.46
N ARG A 52 11.17 2.40 -2.41
CA ARG A 52 11.37 3.75 -1.85
C ARG A 52 11.80 4.80 -2.88
N GLU A 53 12.51 4.40 -3.93
CA GLU A 53 13.04 5.29 -4.97
C GLU A 53 11.96 5.71 -5.98
N GLU A 54 10.80 5.05 -5.96
CA GLU A 54 9.68 5.34 -6.85
C GLU A 54 8.70 6.34 -6.21
N GLY A 55 7.84 6.89 -7.07
CA GLY A 55 6.64 7.61 -6.65
C GLY A 55 5.41 6.97 -7.29
N VAL A 56 4.32 6.92 -6.52
CA VAL A 56 3.04 6.34 -6.93
C VAL A 56 2.01 7.44 -7.17
N GLU A 57 1.32 7.38 -8.30
CA GLU A 57 0.19 8.25 -8.58
C GLU A 57 -1.07 7.62 -7.99
N ALA A 58 -1.81 8.39 -7.18
CA ALA A 58 -3.05 7.97 -6.54
C ALA A 58 -4.27 8.14 -7.47
N ALA A 59 -4.08 7.99 -8.78
CA ALA A 59 -5.17 8.06 -9.75
C ALA A 59 -5.81 6.67 -9.95
N PRO A 60 -7.15 6.58 -10.05
CA PRO A 60 -8.09 7.68 -10.24
C PRO A 60 -8.69 8.27 -8.95
N VAL A 61 -8.36 7.73 -7.76
CA VAL A 61 -9.02 8.12 -6.49
C VAL A 61 -8.71 9.57 -6.09
N PHE A 62 -7.48 10.00 -6.32
CA PHE A 62 -6.95 11.35 -6.12
C PHE A 62 -6.15 11.79 -7.35
N PRO A 63 -6.82 12.23 -8.44
CA PRO A 63 -6.14 12.67 -9.65
C PRO A 63 -5.14 13.79 -9.38
N GLY A 64 -3.92 13.68 -9.89
CA GLY A 64 -2.86 14.67 -9.71
C GLY A 64 -2.09 14.57 -8.38
N LEU A 65 -2.50 13.69 -7.46
CA LEU A 65 -1.73 13.38 -6.27
C LEU A 65 -0.66 12.33 -6.59
N ARG A 66 0.61 12.70 -6.38
CA ARG A 66 1.75 11.79 -6.43
C ARG A 66 2.40 11.69 -5.06
N VAL A 67 2.60 10.47 -4.59
CA VAL A 67 3.27 10.17 -3.31
C VAL A 67 4.70 9.73 -3.62
N GLU A 68 5.68 10.52 -3.18
CA GLU A 68 7.10 10.16 -3.22
C GLU A 68 7.43 9.25 -2.04
N LEU A 69 7.77 7.98 -2.33
CA LEU A 69 7.95 6.96 -1.28
C LEU A 69 9.21 7.21 -0.45
N ALA A 70 10.17 7.97 -0.97
CA ALA A 70 11.35 8.41 -0.24
C ALA A 70 10.98 9.18 1.05
N GLY A 71 9.94 10.02 0.98
CA GLY A 71 9.41 10.77 2.13
C GLY A 71 8.58 9.90 3.08
N LEU A 72 7.85 8.91 2.55
CA LEU A 72 7.04 7.97 3.33
C LEU A 72 7.89 7.17 4.33
N PHE A 73 9.11 6.81 3.93
CA PHE A 73 10.06 6.02 4.74
C PHE A 73 11.18 6.86 5.36
N ALA A 74 11.04 8.19 5.41
CA ALA A 74 12.09 9.08 5.92
C ALA A 74 12.24 9.06 7.45
N PHE A 75 11.23 8.59 8.17
CA PHE A 75 11.25 8.50 9.63
C PHE A 75 11.47 7.05 10.07
N PRO A 76 12.37 6.79 11.03
CA PRO A 76 12.45 5.47 11.65
C PRO A 76 11.10 5.17 12.32
N ALA A 77 10.57 3.97 12.09
CA ALA A 77 9.45 3.46 12.90
C ALA A 77 9.94 3.46 14.36
N GLY A 78 9.26 4.23 15.21
CA GLY A 78 9.56 4.35 16.63
C GLY A 78 9.35 3.05 17.39
#